data_AF-A0A8H7BRH9-F1
#
_entry.id   AF-A0A8H7BRH9-F1
#
_cell.length_a   1.000
_cell.length_b   1.000
_cell.length_c   1.000
_cell.angle_alpha   90.00
_cell.angle_beta   90.00
_cell.angle_gamma   90.00
#
_symmetry.space_group_name_H-M   'P 1'
#
loop_
_entity.id
_entity.type
_entity.pdbx_description
1 polymer ?
#
loop_
_entity_poly.entity_id
_entity_poly.type
_entity_poly.pdbx_seq_one_letter_code
_entity_poly.pdbx_strand_id
1 'polypeptide(L)'
;MPQTRQSRKRAATTDEKEQEVNVQGNGTEDTKKQEQEEQQQEDGDGTTEPKKKRRLSKQEKEKEKEEKEEVKGGEIHVDEAKRTSTIEKGHIYFFYRPKLGTEKVETTDDVQRILIILKPFWSSTGNRKPTSIIIGRKHMPEVRTHERYWAFVEKSSAKLEEVTDRLEEHQYETKTRGDRTVKEARAMAQGVYAIATHAGHSHLAYMLTMPEKPSDVQKAFNIDKQSSLIISVKNPEKSSPPQAGLSKSQKAEFPKELMETFHDRRFVSMDTPDFLNYDNCELMLIGAKQDVTAELGKTGEALEDLTKEEEERIQYVGPKQTLFDELQLECKDHPIQPLEGKWE
;
A
#
# COMPACT_ATOMS: atom_id res chain seq x y z
N MET A 1 6.54 53.73 8.82
CA MET A 1 6.68 52.88 10.04
C MET A 1 5.78 51.67 9.86
N PRO A 2 6.31 50.51 9.45
CA PRO A 2 5.50 49.30 9.31
C PRO A 2 5.37 48.60 10.67
N GLN A 3 4.15 48.18 11.01
CA GLN A 3 3.85 47.44 12.25
C GLN A 3 4.18 45.96 12.06
N THR A 4 5.06 45.47 12.93
CA THR A 4 5.45 44.06 13.07
C THR A 4 4.27 43.24 13.59
N ARG A 5 3.86 42.21 12.83
CA ARG A 5 2.81 41.27 13.26
C ARG A 5 3.44 40.18 14.14
N GLN A 6 3.04 40.14 15.40
CA GLN A 6 3.47 39.15 16.38
C GLN A 6 2.99 37.73 16.02
N SER A 7 3.94 36.80 16.02
CA SER A 7 3.75 35.35 15.97
C SER A 7 2.93 34.88 17.18
N ARG A 8 1.78 34.26 16.94
CA ARG A 8 0.96 33.62 17.97
C ARG A 8 1.58 32.28 18.37
N LYS A 9 2.18 32.20 19.55
CA LYS A 9 2.38 30.94 20.27
C LYS A 9 1.01 30.40 20.70
N ARG A 10 0.60 29.24 20.18
CA ARG A 10 -0.45 28.43 20.81
C ARG A 10 0.23 27.26 21.51
N ALA A 11 0.13 27.25 22.83
CA ALA A 11 0.42 26.08 23.65
C ALA A 11 -0.78 25.13 23.52
N ALA A 12 -0.58 24.01 22.83
CA ALA A 12 -1.48 22.86 22.91
C ALA A 12 -0.82 21.84 23.83
N THR A 13 -1.27 21.80 25.08
CA THR A 13 -1.02 20.69 26.00
C THR A 13 -1.95 19.54 25.62
N THR A 14 -1.40 18.57 24.89
CA THR A 14 -2.02 17.25 24.71
C THR A 14 -0.92 16.20 24.88
N ASP A 15 -1.12 15.33 25.87
CA ASP A 15 -0.31 14.16 26.19
C ASP A 15 -0.37 13.15 25.02
N GLU A 16 0.40 13.39 23.95
CA GLU A 16 0.64 12.39 22.90
C GLU A 16 1.94 11.66 23.22
N LYS A 17 1.78 10.48 23.84
CA LYS A 17 2.85 9.47 23.88
C LYS A 17 3.00 8.88 22.48
N GLU A 18 3.95 9.37 21.70
CA GLU A 18 4.53 8.57 20.63
C GLU A 18 5.72 7.76 21.16
N GLN A 19 5.55 6.44 21.08
CA GLN A 19 6.56 5.43 21.39
C GLN A 19 7.23 5.00 20.08
N GLU A 20 8.56 4.95 20.10
CA GLU A 20 9.39 4.45 19.01
C GLU A 20 8.96 3.01 18.63
N VAL A 21 8.38 2.85 17.44
CA VAL A 21 8.20 1.53 16.83
C VAL A 21 9.54 1.13 16.23
N ASN A 22 10.27 0.27 16.94
CA ASN A 22 11.53 -0.28 16.48
C ASN A 22 11.28 -1.36 15.41
N VAL A 23 11.33 -0.98 14.13
CA VAL A 23 11.43 -1.92 13.01
C VAL A 23 12.88 -1.93 12.53
N GLN A 24 13.73 -2.64 13.24
CA GLN A 24 15.08 -2.94 12.78
C GLN A 24 15.01 -3.94 11.62
N GLY A 25 15.46 -3.51 10.45
CA GLY A 25 15.87 -4.40 9.36
C GLY A 25 17.29 -4.92 9.61
N ASN A 26 17.53 -6.15 9.20
CA ASN A 26 18.88 -6.69 9.00
C ASN A 26 18.89 -7.47 7.68
N GLY A 27 19.73 -7.04 6.73
CA GLY A 27 20.54 -7.97 5.92
C GLY A 27 21.79 -8.32 6.74
N THR A 28 22.54 -9.40 6.52
CA THR A 28 22.78 -10.23 5.33
C THR A 28 23.29 -11.62 5.79
N GLU A 29 23.11 -12.62 4.92
CA GLU A 29 23.91 -13.85 4.70
C GLU A 29 24.57 -14.57 5.89
N ASP A 30 24.17 -15.83 6.18
CA ASP A 30 25.00 -17.00 5.83
C ASP A 30 24.33 -18.37 6.09
N THR A 31 24.52 -19.27 5.12
CA THR A 31 24.74 -20.73 5.23
C THR A 31 23.64 -21.71 5.75
N LYS A 32 23.16 -22.52 4.79
CA LYS A 32 22.88 -23.98 4.83
C LYS A 32 23.02 -24.72 6.18
N LYS A 33 21.93 -25.38 6.64
CA LYS A 33 21.76 -26.85 6.86
C LYS A 33 20.62 -27.17 7.85
N GLN A 34 20.12 -28.41 7.70
CA GLN A 34 19.28 -29.24 8.60
C GLN A 34 17.75 -29.02 8.48
N GLU A 35 17.00 -29.93 7.85
CA GLU A 35 16.62 -31.32 8.28
C GLU A 35 15.87 -31.29 9.62
N GLN A 36 14.54 -31.42 9.57
CA GLN A 36 13.79 -32.67 9.80
C GLN A 36 14.13 -33.30 11.16
N GLU A 37 13.23 -33.14 12.13
CA GLU A 37 12.91 -34.16 13.13
C GLU A 37 11.68 -33.71 13.96
N GLU A 38 10.50 -34.21 13.60
CA GLU A 38 9.37 -34.38 14.52
C GLU A 38 8.70 -35.70 14.15
N GLN A 39 8.95 -36.74 14.96
CA GLN A 39 7.97 -37.72 15.45
C GLN A 39 8.70 -38.90 16.13
N GLN A 40 8.58 -38.97 17.45
CA GLN A 40 8.65 -40.20 18.22
C GLN A 40 7.44 -40.26 19.13
N GLN A 41 6.62 -41.30 18.96
CA GLN A 41 6.15 -42.22 19.99
C GLN A 41 4.97 -43.02 19.43
N GLU A 42 5.17 -44.32 19.20
CA GLU A 42 4.34 -45.37 19.80
C GLU A 42 4.97 -46.75 19.57
N ASP A 43 4.69 -47.60 20.55
CA ASP A 43 5.37 -48.84 20.91
C ASP A 43 5.16 -50.04 19.97
N GLY A 44 6.16 -50.94 19.97
CA GLY A 44 5.96 -52.33 20.41
C GLY A 44 5.45 -53.40 19.43
N ASP A 45 6.38 -54.31 19.09
CA ASP A 45 6.20 -55.76 18.79
C ASP A 45 5.54 -56.13 17.44
N GLY A 46 6.02 -57.05 16.59
CA GLY A 46 7.13 -58.00 16.62
C GLY A 46 6.96 -58.95 15.42
N THR A 47 8.10 -59.34 14.82
CA THR A 47 8.35 -60.54 13.98
C THR A 47 7.95 -60.63 12.47
N THR A 48 9.02 -60.76 11.67
CA THR A 48 9.25 -61.67 10.51
C THR A 48 8.78 -61.35 9.06
N GLU A 49 9.75 -60.88 8.28
CA GLU A 49 10.12 -61.03 6.85
C GLU A 49 9.57 -62.23 5.99
N PRO A 50 9.79 -62.30 4.64
CA PRO A 50 9.40 -61.38 3.55
C PRO A 50 8.82 -62.15 2.31
N LYS A 51 8.25 -61.50 1.27
CA LYS A 51 8.21 -62.08 -0.11
C LYS A 51 7.81 -61.10 -1.25
N LYS A 52 8.84 -60.65 -1.96
CA LYS A 52 9.03 -60.52 -3.43
C LYS A 52 7.84 -60.65 -4.41
N LYS A 53 7.88 -59.70 -5.37
CA LYS A 53 7.63 -59.77 -6.83
C LYS A 53 6.18 -59.63 -7.35
N ARG A 54 5.93 -58.54 -8.10
CA ARG A 54 5.92 -58.53 -9.58
C ARG A 54 5.71 -57.12 -10.14
N ARG A 55 6.73 -56.60 -10.85
CA ARG A 55 6.60 -55.63 -11.94
C ARG A 55 6.13 -56.38 -13.19
N LEU A 56 5.25 -55.76 -13.96
CA LEU A 56 5.11 -55.75 -15.43
C LEU A 56 3.81 -54.97 -15.72
N SER A 57 3.92 -53.72 -16.19
CA SER A 57 3.71 -53.30 -17.60
C SER A 57 2.24 -53.41 -18.02
N LYS A 58 1.59 -52.47 -18.70
CA LYS A 58 1.98 -51.45 -19.67
C LYS A 58 0.70 -50.61 -19.85
N GLN A 59 0.80 -49.29 -20.00
CA GLN A 59 0.48 -48.62 -21.27
C GLN A 59 -0.59 -49.35 -22.09
N GLU A 60 -1.84 -48.95 -21.88
CA GLU A 60 -2.95 -49.09 -22.84
C GLU A 60 -4.11 -48.24 -22.28
N LYS A 61 -4.11 -46.95 -22.65
CA LYS A 61 -5.28 -46.05 -22.79
C LYS A 61 -4.82 -44.60 -23.02
N GLU A 62 -4.05 -44.42 -24.08
CA GLU A 62 -4.07 -43.20 -24.88
C GLU A 62 -4.41 -43.65 -26.29
N LYS A 63 -5.26 -42.88 -26.99
CA LYS A 63 -5.98 -43.18 -28.24
C LYS A 63 -7.38 -43.80 -28.06
N GLU A 64 -8.31 -42.94 -27.69
CA GLU A 64 -9.58 -42.79 -28.42
C GLU A 64 -10.32 -41.56 -27.90
N LYS A 65 -10.32 -40.48 -28.70
CA LYS A 65 -11.32 -39.42 -28.85
C LYS A 65 -10.66 -38.10 -29.26
N GLU A 66 -10.12 -38.09 -30.48
CA GLU A 66 -10.18 -36.91 -31.34
C GLU A 66 -11.25 -37.19 -32.40
N GLU A 67 -12.01 -36.13 -32.73
CA GLU A 67 -13.02 -36.03 -33.79
C GLU A 67 -14.38 -36.70 -33.58
N LYS A 68 -15.31 -35.94 -32.98
CA LYS A 68 -16.45 -35.30 -33.69
C LYS A 68 -17.48 -34.80 -32.67
N GLU A 69 -17.63 -33.48 -32.57
CA GLU A 69 -18.94 -32.81 -32.60
C GLU A 69 -18.74 -31.30 -32.72
N GLU A 70 -18.90 -30.83 -33.95
CA GLU A 70 -19.05 -29.42 -34.30
C GLU A 70 -20.53 -29.21 -34.67
N VAL A 71 -21.33 -28.71 -33.73
CA VAL A 71 -22.59 -28.00 -34.04
C VAL A 71 -22.79 -26.85 -33.06
N LYS A 72 -22.91 -25.67 -33.67
CA LYS A 72 -23.27 -24.34 -33.16
C LYS A 72 -24.20 -24.30 -31.93
N GLY A 73 -23.72 -23.64 -30.89
CA GLY A 73 -24.51 -22.98 -29.85
C GLY A 73 -23.63 -21.91 -29.21
N GLY A 74 -23.92 -20.63 -29.49
CA GLY A 74 -23.16 -19.52 -28.92
C GLY A 74 -23.42 -19.40 -27.44
N GLU A 75 -22.54 -19.96 -26.62
CA GLU A 75 -22.38 -19.56 -25.23
C GLU A 75 -21.15 -18.67 -25.15
N ILE A 76 -21.40 -17.38 -24.90
CA ILE A 76 -20.35 -16.47 -24.44
C ILE A 76 -20.01 -16.94 -23.02
N HIS A 77 -19.00 -17.80 -22.88
CA HIS A 77 -18.32 -18.02 -21.60
C HIS A 77 -17.61 -16.71 -21.26
N VAL A 78 -18.33 -15.79 -20.61
CA VAL A 78 -17.70 -14.66 -19.93
C VAL A 78 -17.12 -15.23 -18.65
N ASP A 79 -15.83 -15.58 -18.66
CA ASP A 79 -15.08 -15.95 -17.47
C ASP A 79 -15.37 -14.95 -16.34
N GLU A 80 -16.06 -15.40 -15.27
CA GLU A 80 -16.23 -14.59 -14.06
C GLU A 80 -14.86 -14.18 -13.46
N ALA A 81 -13.82 -14.98 -13.71
CA ALA A 81 -12.43 -14.72 -13.35
C ALA A 81 -11.81 -13.47 -14.02
N LYS A 82 -12.44 -12.91 -15.07
CA LYS A 82 -12.00 -11.69 -15.76
C LYS A 82 -12.82 -10.44 -15.43
N ARG A 83 -13.82 -10.53 -14.54
CA ARG A 83 -14.62 -9.35 -14.19
C ARG A 83 -13.84 -8.44 -13.25
N THR A 84 -13.32 -7.35 -13.80
CA THR A 84 -12.83 -6.24 -13.02
C THR A 84 -13.98 -5.32 -12.63
N SER A 85 -14.07 -4.92 -11.35
CA SER A 85 -15.02 -3.91 -10.88
C SER A 85 -14.30 -2.83 -10.09
N THR A 86 -14.32 -1.59 -10.59
CA THR A 86 -13.77 -0.44 -9.87
C THR A 86 -14.72 -0.03 -8.74
N ILE A 87 -14.18 0.11 -7.54
CA ILE A 87 -14.91 0.52 -6.33
C ILE A 87 -14.52 1.90 -5.81
N GLU A 88 -13.35 2.42 -6.19
CA GLU A 88 -12.90 3.78 -5.85
C GLU A 88 -12.00 4.35 -6.95
N LYS A 89 -12.05 5.67 -7.15
CA LYS A 89 -11.16 6.43 -8.02
C LYS A 89 -10.79 7.76 -7.34
N GLY A 90 -9.57 8.21 -7.53
CA GLY A 90 -9.10 9.44 -6.89
C GLY A 90 -7.72 9.89 -7.35
N HIS A 91 -7.21 10.92 -6.68
CA HIS A 91 -5.81 11.33 -6.76
C HIS A 91 -4.98 10.66 -5.67
N ILE A 92 -3.78 10.27 -6.04
CA ILE A 92 -2.79 9.66 -5.15
C ILE A 92 -1.55 10.54 -5.10
N TYR A 93 -1.03 10.75 -3.89
CA TYR A 93 0.18 11.54 -3.67
C TYR A 93 1.13 10.76 -2.79
N PHE A 94 2.41 10.75 -3.17
CA PHE A 94 3.47 10.04 -2.46
C PHE A 94 4.37 11.05 -1.77
N PHE A 95 4.61 10.84 -0.49
CA PHE A 95 5.47 11.68 0.34
C PHE A 95 6.50 10.83 1.07
N TYR A 96 7.67 11.42 1.35
CA TYR A 96 8.59 10.87 2.34
C TYR A 96 8.80 11.88 3.46
N ARG A 97 9.05 11.37 4.66
CA ARG A 97 9.47 12.19 5.79
C ARG A 97 10.95 11.98 6.08
N PRO A 98 11.79 13.03 6.10
CA PRO A 98 13.19 12.92 6.49
C PRO A 98 13.34 12.37 7.91
N LYS A 99 14.49 11.74 8.20
CA LYS A 99 14.88 11.40 9.57
C LYS A 99 15.07 12.65 10.43
N LEU A 100 14.94 12.45 11.75
CA LEU A 100 15.18 13.51 12.73
C LEU A 100 16.61 14.03 12.62
N GLY A 101 16.76 15.36 12.57
CA GLY A 101 18.06 16.03 12.45
C GLY A 101 18.66 15.96 11.04
N THR A 102 17.97 15.40 10.06
CA THR A 102 18.44 15.37 8.67
C THR A 102 18.14 16.69 7.98
N GLU A 103 19.18 17.42 7.60
CA GLU A 103 19.01 18.66 6.84
C GLU A 103 18.63 18.40 5.38
N LYS A 104 19.41 17.52 4.74
CA LYS A 104 19.27 17.09 3.34
C LYS A 104 19.16 15.58 3.25
N VAL A 105 18.31 15.10 2.34
CA VAL A 105 18.05 13.70 2.06
C VAL A 105 18.66 13.40 0.70
N GLU A 106 19.67 12.53 0.68
CA GLU A 106 20.36 12.13 -0.56
C GLU A 106 20.03 10.68 -0.94
N THR A 107 19.53 9.90 0.02
CA THR A 107 19.22 8.48 -0.15
C THR A 107 17.98 8.06 0.64
N THR A 108 17.47 6.85 0.39
CA THR A 108 16.39 6.24 1.19
C THR A 108 16.79 6.02 2.65
N ASP A 109 18.08 5.94 2.96
CA ASP A 109 18.53 5.78 4.34
C ASP A 109 18.24 7.01 5.19
N ASP A 110 18.22 8.19 4.58
CA ASP A 110 17.91 9.47 5.22
C ASP A 110 16.40 9.67 5.45
N VAL A 111 15.58 8.72 4.99
CA VAL A 111 14.13 8.74 5.16
C VAL A 111 13.70 7.98 6.41
N GLN A 112 12.76 8.57 7.13
CA GLN A 112 12.09 7.96 8.27
C GLN A 112 10.98 7.02 7.82
N ARG A 113 10.07 7.50 6.97
CA ARG A 113 8.88 6.76 6.49
C ARG A 113 8.35 7.33 5.18
N ILE A 114 7.59 6.52 4.46
CA ILE A 114 6.79 6.92 3.29
C ILE A 114 5.34 7.09 3.73
N LEU A 115 4.69 8.11 3.18
CA LEU A 115 3.27 8.36 3.33
C LEU A 115 2.60 8.40 1.95
N ILE A 116 1.37 7.91 1.87
CA ILE A 116 0.50 8.02 0.70
C ILE A 116 -0.75 8.77 1.13
N ILE A 117 -1.11 9.82 0.39
CA ILE A 117 -2.42 10.45 0.52
C ILE A 117 -3.31 9.94 -0.61
N LEU A 118 -4.44 9.34 -0.24
CA LEU A 118 -5.52 9.01 -1.16
C LEU A 118 -6.62 10.05 -1.01
N LYS A 119 -6.93 10.76 -2.09
CA LYS A 119 -8.03 11.71 -2.16
C LYS A 119 -9.08 11.20 -3.16
N PRO A 120 -10.14 10.51 -2.68
CA PRO A 120 -11.16 9.97 -3.57
C PRO A 120 -12.01 11.10 -4.18
N PHE A 121 -12.27 11.05 -5.49
CA PHE A 121 -13.30 11.87 -6.14
C PHE A 121 -14.54 11.04 -6.51
N TRP A 122 -14.41 9.70 -6.52
CA TRP A 122 -15.53 8.78 -6.74
C TRP A 122 -15.33 7.50 -5.93
N SER A 123 -16.43 6.97 -5.39
CA SER A 123 -16.46 5.68 -4.69
C SER A 123 -17.84 5.03 -4.83
N SER A 124 -17.89 3.70 -4.84
CA SER A 124 -19.11 2.92 -4.88
C SER A 124 -20.01 3.11 -3.64
N THR A 125 -19.44 3.52 -2.50
CA THR A 125 -20.19 3.75 -1.25
C THR A 125 -20.53 5.23 -1.03
N GLY A 126 -19.86 6.14 -1.73
CA GLY A 126 -20.13 7.59 -1.71
C GLY A 126 -19.77 8.31 -0.39
N ASN A 127 -19.25 7.61 0.61
CA ASN A 127 -18.93 8.16 1.95
C ASN A 127 -17.41 8.28 2.19
N ARG A 128 -16.61 8.14 1.15
CA ARG A 128 -15.16 8.00 1.26
C ARG A 128 -14.46 9.32 1.54
N LYS A 129 -13.52 9.26 2.48
CA LYS A 129 -12.78 10.39 3.02
C LYS A 129 -11.34 10.38 2.51
N PRO A 130 -10.72 11.57 2.33
CA PRO A 130 -9.27 11.67 2.22
C PRO A 130 -8.57 10.88 3.33
N THR A 131 -7.51 10.16 2.97
CA THR A 131 -6.84 9.21 3.86
C THR A 131 -5.32 9.32 3.73
N SER A 132 -4.60 9.48 4.85
CA SER A 132 -3.15 9.29 4.96
C SER A 132 -2.84 7.85 5.32
N ILE A 133 -1.92 7.22 4.59
CA ILE A 133 -1.47 5.85 4.79
C ILE A 133 0.05 5.86 4.97
N ILE A 134 0.55 5.22 6.02
CA ILE A 134 1.99 5.00 6.23
C ILE A 134 2.38 3.63 5.70
N ILE A 135 3.49 3.58 4.96
CA ILE A 135 4.12 2.33 4.53
C ILE A 135 5.18 1.89 5.54
N GLY A 136 5.14 0.63 5.97
CA GLY A 136 6.04 0.08 6.99
C GLY A 136 7.49 -0.11 6.53
N ARG A 137 7.80 0.20 5.27
CA ARG A 137 9.13 0.16 4.66
C ARG A 137 9.44 1.48 3.97
N LYS A 138 10.71 1.67 3.63
CA LYS A 138 11.21 2.90 2.99
C LYS A 138 11.20 2.85 1.47
N HIS A 139 10.43 1.96 0.88
CA HIS A 139 10.11 1.90 -0.55
C HIS A 139 8.79 1.14 -0.73
N MET A 140 8.17 1.31 -1.91
CA MET A 140 6.97 0.58 -2.29
C MET A 140 7.29 -0.90 -2.56
N PRO A 141 6.32 -1.83 -2.42
CA PRO A 141 6.53 -3.24 -2.71
C PRO A 141 6.97 -3.48 -4.16
N GLU A 142 8.07 -4.20 -4.36
CA GLU A 142 8.52 -4.57 -5.70
C GLU A 142 7.61 -5.62 -6.35
N VAL A 143 7.16 -5.31 -7.56
CA VAL A 143 6.24 -6.15 -8.35
C VAL A 143 6.89 -7.46 -8.78
N ARG A 144 8.16 -7.43 -9.21
CA ARG A 144 8.84 -8.61 -9.79
C ARG A 144 9.09 -9.71 -8.77
N THR A 145 9.32 -9.32 -7.52
CA THR A 145 9.63 -10.21 -6.39
C THR A 145 8.40 -10.46 -5.51
N HIS A 146 7.25 -9.85 -5.84
CA HIS A 146 6.01 -9.92 -5.07
C HIS A 146 6.23 -9.58 -3.59
N GLU A 147 6.97 -8.50 -3.32
CA GLU A 147 7.21 -8.06 -1.95
C GLU A 147 5.90 -7.74 -1.24
N ARG A 148 5.89 -7.94 0.08
CA ARG A 148 4.70 -7.82 0.93
C ARG A 148 4.98 -6.87 2.07
N TYR A 149 4.34 -5.71 2.07
CA TYR A 149 4.53 -4.70 3.11
C TYR A 149 3.26 -4.43 3.89
N TRP A 150 3.47 -4.31 5.20
CA TRP A 150 2.51 -3.69 6.08
C TRP A 150 2.38 -2.22 5.74
N ALA A 151 1.15 -1.75 5.69
CA ALA A 151 0.80 -0.34 5.71
C ALA A 151 -0.32 -0.14 6.73
N PHE A 152 -0.56 1.10 7.13
CA PHE A 152 -1.72 1.40 7.95
C PHE A 152 -2.28 2.77 7.64
N VAL A 153 -3.59 2.92 7.76
CA VAL A 153 -4.23 4.23 7.72
C VAL A 153 -3.80 5.00 8.95
N GLU A 154 -3.04 6.06 8.76
CA GLU A 154 -2.64 6.96 9.83
C GLU A 154 -3.79 7.89 10.22
N LYS A 155 -4.48 8.44 9.22
CA LYS A 155 -5.59 9.35 9.44
C LYS A 155 -6.58 9.33 8.28
N SER A 156 -7.87 9.25 8.58
CA SER A 156 -8.98 9.40 7.65
C SER A 156 -9.95 10.46 8.17
N SER A 157 -10.17 11.53 7.40
CA SER A 157 -11.08 12.60 7.81
C SER A 157 -11.77 13.25 6.61
N ALA A 158 -13.00 13.72 6.85
CA ALA A 158 -13.73 14.51 5.86
C ALA A 158 -13.11 15.91 5.67
N LYS A 159 -12.37 16.40 6.67
CA LYS A 159 -11.58 17.62 6.56
C LYS A 159 -10.19 17.26 6.06
N LEU A 160 -9.83 17.79 4.91
CA LEU A 160 -8.53 17.52 4.29
C LEU A 160 -7.38 18.01 5.17
N GLU A 161 -7.55 19.15 5.83
CA GLU A 161 -6.63 19.73 6.82
C GLU A 161 -6.16 18.69 7.86
N GLU A 162 -7.10 17.94 8.46
CA GLU A 162 -6.76 16.93 9.49
C GLU A 162 -5.89 15.77 8.94
N VAL A 163 -5.91 15.55 7.62
CA VAL A 163 -5.07 14.56 6.93
C VAL A 163 -3.72 15.18 6.55
N THR A 164 -3.70 16.42 6.07
CA THR A 164 -2.50 17.12 5.64
C THR A 164 -1.65 17.66 6.79
N ASP A 165 -2.23 17.88 7.98
CA ASP A 165 -1.50 18.19 9.22
C ASP A 165 -0.43 17.12 9.50
N ARG A 166 -0.64 15.87 9.05
CA ARG A 166 0.33 14.78 9.15
C ARG A 166 1.53 14.92 8.22
N LEU A 167 1.52 15.89 7.32
CA LEU A 167 2.62 16.24 6.44
C LEU A 167 3.44 17.42 6.98
N GLU A 168 2.92 18.19 7.94
CA GLU A 168 3.60 19.40 8.44
C GLU A 168 4.81 19.09 9.35
N GLU A 169 5.63 20.12 9.59
CA GLU A 169 6.64 20.12 10.64
C GLU A 169 5.95 20.10 12.01
N HIS A 170 6.45 19.29 12.94
CA HIS A 170 6.00 19.36 14.32
C HIS A 170 7.16 19.24 15.31
N GLN A 171 7.12 20.07 16.35
CA GLN A 171 8.11 20.06 17.43
C GLN A 171 7.55 19.34 18.65
N TYR A 172 8.39 18.53 19.29
CA TYR A 172 8.03 17.85 20.53
C TYR A 172 9.23 17.73 21.45
N GLU A 173 8.97 17.78 22.75
CA GLU A 173 10.00 17.72 23.77
C GLU A 173 10.26 16.27 24.18
N THR A 174 11.51 15.82 24.10
CA THR A 174 11.91 14.50 24.58
C THR A 174 12.45 14.57 26.00
N LYS A 175 12.00 13.62 26.85
CA LYS A 175 12.41 13.54 28.26
C LYS A 175 13.92 13.37 28.47
N THR A 176 14.65 12.92 27.46
CA THR A 176 16.08 12.55 27.58
C THR A 176 17.01 13.38 26.70
N ARG A 177 16.51 14.07 25.68
CA ARG A 177 17.35 14.77 24.69
C ARG A 177 16.81 16.15 24.26
N GLY A 178 15.88 16.73 25.01
CA GLY A 178 15.34 18.07 24.74
C GLY A 178 14.42 18.14 23.53
N ASP A 179 14.21 19.34 23.00
CA ASP A 179 13.34 19.61 21.85
C ASP A 179 13.81 18.88 20.59
N ARG A 180 12.89 18.19 19.93
CA ARG A 180 13.10 17.57 18.62
C ARG A 180 12.10 18.14 17.63
N THR A 181 12.60 18.43 16.44
CA THR A 181 11.79 18.86 15.31
C THR A 181 11.67 17.71 14.32
N VAL A 182 10.44 17.29 14.06
CA VAL A 182 10.11 16.43 12.92
C VAL A 182 9.88 17.33 11.72
N LYS A 183 10.75 17.27 10.71
CA LYS A 183 10.59 18.04 9.48
C LYS A 183 9.34 17.64 8.70
N GLU A 184 8.83 18.57 7.90
CA GLU A 184 7.77 18.35 6.93
C GLU A 184 8.02 17.12 6.03
N ALA A 185 6.93 16.52 5.58
CA ALA A 185 6.95 15.53 4.53
C ALA A 185 7.11 16.19 3.16
N ARG A 186 7.82 15.53 2.25
CA ARG A 186 8.19 16.07 0.94
C ARG A 186 7.55 15.25 -0.17
N ALA A 187 6.88 15.92 -1.08
CA ALA A 187 6.17 15.29 -2.20
C ALA A 187 7.18 14.68 -3.16
N MET A 188 6.95 13.42 -3.56
CA MET A 188 7.77 12.69 -4.52
C MET A 188 7.04 12.42 -5.81
N ALA A 189 5.73 12.18 -5.74
CA ALA A 189 4.96 11.87 -6.93
C ALA A 189 3.49 12.20 -6.71
N GLN A 190 2.81 12.48 -7.82
CA GLN A 190 1.36 12.68 -7.93
C GLN A 190 0.86 11.77 -9.05
N GLY A 191 -0.36 11.27 -8.89
CA GLY A 191 -1.03 10.51 -9.92
C GLY A 191 -2.52 10.38 -9.68
N VAL A 192 -3.15 9.57 -10.52
CA VAL A 192 -4.50 9.07 -10.33
C VAL A 192 -4.45 7.62 -9.91
N TYR A 193 -5.42 7.19 -9.11
CA TYR A 193 -5.55 5.80 -8.68
C TYR A 193 -6.96 5.27 -8.88
N ALA A 194 -7.05 3.95 -8.93
CA ALA A 194 -8.28 3.21 -8.82
C ALA A 194 -8.09 2.05 -7.83
N ILE A 195 -9.13 1.77 -7.03
CA ILE A 195 -9.25 0.50 -6.32
C ILE A 195 -10.26 -0.35 -7.08
N ALA A 196 -9.87 -1.57 -7.42
CA ALA A 196 -10.73 -2.49 -8.16
C ALA A 196 -10.60 -3.92 -7.69
N THR A 197 -11.70 -4.66 -7.76
CA THR A 197 -11.70 -6.10 -7.54
C THR A 197 -11.40 -6.81 -8.86
N HIS A 198 -10.50 -7.78 -8.83
CA HIS A 198 -10.10 -8.61 -9.98
C HIS A 198 -9.67 -9.99 -9.48
N ALA A 199 -10.17 -11.07 -10.10
CA ALA A 199 -9.80 -12.46 -9.77
C ALA A 199 -9.82 -12.82 -8.27
N GLY A 200 -10.75 -12.25 -7.48
CA GLY A 200 -10.88 -12.50 -6.04
C GLY A 200 -9.93 -11.68 -5.15
N HIS A 201 -9.13 -10.80 -5.74
CA HIS A 201 -8.26 -9.84 -5.05
C HIS A 201 -8.75 -8.41 -5.26
N SER A 202 -8.38 -7.53 -4.35
CA SER A 202 -8.52 -6.09 -4.56
C SER A 202 -7.17 -5.51 -4.92
N HIS A 203 -7.16 -4.64 -5.92
CA HIS A 203 -5.97 -3.99 -6.42
C HIS A 203 -6.08 -2.49 -6.17
N LEU A 204 -5.05 -1.91 -5.55
CA LEU A 204 -4.75 -0.48 -5.63
C LEU A 204 -3.83 -0.28 -6.83
N ALA A 205 -4.36 0.27 -7.91
CA ALA A 205 -3.59 0.61 -9.09
C ALA A 205 -3.47 2.12 -9.24
N TYR A 206 -2.32 2.58 -9.72
CA TYR A 206 -2.06 3.99 -9.95
C TYR A 206 -1.29 4.23 -11.24
N MET A 207 -1.41 5.45 -11.75
CA MET A 207 -0.61 6.01 -12.84
C MET A 207 -0.16 7.41 -12.46
N LEU A 208 1.14 7.67 -12.53
CA LEU A 208 1.71 8.96 -12.17
C LEU A 208 1.38 10.00 -13.23
N THR A 209 1.02 11.19 -12.80
CA THR A 209 0.94 12.40 -13.61
C THR A 209 2.16 13.30 -13.35
N MET A 210 2.81 13.13 -12.20
CA MET A 210 4.04 13.83 -11.84
C MET A 210 4.99 12.95 -11.03
N PRO A 211 6.30 12.93 -11.35
CA PRO A 211 6.87 13.44 -12.59
C PRO A 211 6.34 12.66 -13.81
N GLU A 212 6.43 13.24 -15.01
CA GLU A 212 5.99 12.57 -16.26
C GLU A 212 6.68 11.21 -16.42
N LYS A 213 7.97 11.14 -16.05
CA LYS A 213 8.78 9.92 -16.03
C LYS A 213 9.50 9.79 -14.67
N PRO A 214 9.45 8.62 -14.02
CA PRO A 214 10.19 8.37 -12.80
C PRO A 214 11.69 8.64 -12.97
N SER A 215 12.23 9.42 -12.03
CA SER A 215 13.65 9.77 -11.97
C SER A 215 14.35 8.99 -10.83
N ASP A 216 15.53 9.44 -10.40
CA ASP A 216 16.32 8.79 -9.36
C ASP A 216 15.58 8.73 -8.01
N VAL A 217 14.85 9.79 -7.63
CA VAL A 217 14.06 9.80 -6.39
C VAL A 217 12.97 8.73 -6.47
N GLN A 218 12.11 8.75 -7.48
CA GLN A 218 10.99 7.81 -7.59
C GLN A 218 11.47 6.36 -7.71
N LYS A 219 12.54 6.12 -8.49
CA LYS A 219 13.16 4.79 -8.61
C LYS A 219 13.71 4.28 -7.28
N ALA A 220 14.34 5.14 -6.48
CA ALA A 220 14.87 4.76 -5.17
C ALA A 220 13.76 4.30 -4.21
N PHE A 221 12.56 4.89 -4.32
CA PHE A 221 11.38 4.48 -3.56
C PHE A 221 10.54 3.40 -4.24
N ASN A 222 11.01 2.84 -5.36
CA ASN A 222 10.29 1.85 -6.17
C ASN A 222 8.88 2.34 -6.61
N ILE A 223 8.79 3.61 -6.98
CA ILE A 223 7.58 4.24 -7.52
C ILE A 223 7.71 4.27 -9.05
N ASP A 224 7.09 3.31 -9.71
CA ASP A 224 7.01 3.24 -11.17
C ASP A 224 5.99 4.24 -11.75
N LYS A 225 6.04 4.49 -13.07
CA LYS A 225 5.05 5.35 -13.79
C LYS A 225 3.63 4.79 -13.64
N GLN A 226 3.50 3.47 -13.57
CA GLN A 226 2.25 2.78 -13.30
C GLN A 226 2.55 1.51 -12.51
N SER A 227 1.63 1.14 -11.61
CA SER A 227 1.74 -0.10 -10.85
C SER A 227 0.37 -0.52 -10.31
N SER A 228 0.22 -1.83 -10.13
CA SER A 228 -0.91 -2.51 -9.52
C SER A 228 -0.40 -3.30 -8.31
N LEU A 229 -0.96 -2.97 -7.14
CA LEU A 229 -0.65 -3.61 -5.87
C LEU A 229 -1.89 -4.33 -5.37
N ILE A 230 -1.78 -5.60 -5.00
CA ILE A 230 -2.85 -6.25 -4.25
C ILE A 230 -2.93 -5.62 -2.87
N ILE A 231 -4.12 -5.18 -2.49
CA ILE A 231 -4.43 -4.58 -1.20
C ILE A 231 -5.40 -5.49 -0.44
N SER A 232 -5.04 -5.82 0.80
CA SER A 232 -5.89 -6.59 1.70
C SER A 232 -5.92 -5.96 3.09
N VAL A 233 -7.04 -6.13 3.78
CA VAL A 233 -7.28 -5.56 5.11
C VAL A 233 -7.05 -6.65 6.14
N LYS A 234 -6.30 -6.33 7.19
CA LYS A 234 -6.05 -7.25 8.30
C LYS A 234 -7.17 -7.13 9.33
N ASN A 235 -7.57 -8.28 9.86
CA ASN A 235 -8.53 -8.36 10.94
C ASN A 235 -7.93 -7.83 12.26
N PRO A 236 -8.49 -6.77 12.88
CA PRO A 236 -7.99 -6.23 14.13
C PRO A 236 -8.15 -7.21 15.30
N GLU A 237 -9.09 -8.15 15.29
CA GLU A 237 -9.24 -9.13 16.38
C GLU A 237 -8.15 -10.21 16.36
N LYS A 238 -7.50 -10.43 15.22
CA LYS A 238 -6.44 -11.43 15.11
C LYS A 238 -5.10 -10.89 15.59
N SER A 239 -4.29 -11.81 16.13
CA SER A 239 -2.93 -11.49 16.56
C SER A 239 -2.03 -11.22 15.36
N SER A 240 -1.12 -10.25 15.53
CA SER A 240 0.01 -10.06 14.63
C SER A 240 1.11 -11.08 14.95
N PRO A 241 2.02 -11.36 14.00
CA PRO A 241 3.30 -12.00 14.31
C PRO A 241 4.07 -11.22 15.40
N PRO A 242 4.93 -11.87 16.19
CA PRO A 242 5.81 -11.18 17.13
C PRO A 242 6.59 -10.06 16.43
N GLN A 243 6.69 -8.89 17.07
CA GLN A 243 7.39 -7.69 16.55
C GLN A 243 6.77 -7.05 15.29
N ALA A 244 5.58 -7.47 14.87
CA ALA A 244 4.85 -6.88 13.75
C ALA A 244 3.46 -6.35 14.17
N GLY A 245 2.98 -5.33 13.47
CA GLY A 245 1.62 -4.78 13.62
C GLY A 245 1.42 -3.85 14.83
N LEU A 246 0.23 -3.25 14.89
CA LEU A 246 -0.12 -2.25 15.89
C LEU A 246 -0.42 -2.86 17.27
N SER A 247 -0.16 -2.08 18.33
CA SER A 247 -0.53 -2.49 19.70
C SER A 247 -2.06 -2.59 19.84
N LYS A 248 -2.55 -3.35 20.83
CA LYS A 248 -4.00 -3.57 21.00
C LYS A 248 -4.81 -2.28 21.12
N SER A 249 -4.27 -1.24 21.75
CA SER A 249 -4.93 0.07 21.92
C SER A 249 -4.88 0.94 20.68
N GLN A 250 -4.11 0.54 19.66
CA GLN A 250 -3.96 1.27 18.40
C GLN A 250 -4.71 0.58 17.27
N LYS A 251 -5.44 -0.51 17.49
CA LYS A 251 -6.10 -1.22 16.40
C LYS A 251 -7.33 -0.45 15.92
N ALA A 252 -7.63 -0.57 14.62
CA ALA A 252 -8.85 -0.01 14.05
C ALA A 252 -10.11 -0.54 14.72
N GLU A 253 -11.07 0.35 14.95
CA GLU A 253 -12.40 0.03 15.45
C GLU A 253 -13.39 0.00 14.29
N PHE A 254 -13.60 -1.19 13.72
CA PHE A 254 -14.56 -1.37 12.63
C PHE A 254 -15.99 -1.59 13.17
N PRO A 255 -17.04 -1.09 12.48
CA PRO A 255 -18.41 -1.45 12.77
C PRO A 255 -18.66 -2.93 12.52
N LYS A 256 -19.72 -3.48 13.14
CA LYS A 256 -20.08 -4.91 13.05
C LYS A 256 -20.19 -5.40 11.61
N GLU A 257 -20.79 -4.60 10.73
CA GLU A 257 -20.98 -4.94 9.32
C GLU A 257 -19.64 -5.20 8.61
N LEU A 258 -18.62 -4.37 8.85
CA LEU A 258 -17.28 -4.59 8.30
C LEU A 258 -16.55 -5.75 8.99
N MET A 259 -16.73 -5.91 10.30
CA MET A 259 -16.15 -7.03 11.06
C MET A 259 -16.69 -8.39 10.60
N GLU A 260 -17.96 -8.49 10.26
CA GLU A 260 -18.61 -9.72 9.81
C GLU A 260 -18.03 -10.24 8.49
N THR A 261 -17.56 -9.36 7.60
CA THR A 261 -16.93 -9.73 6.32
C THR A 261 -15.66 -10.59 6.49
N PHE A 262 -15.00 -10.49 7.65
CA PHE A 262 -13.81 -11.28 7.93
C PHE A 262 -14.12 -12.77 8.04
N HIS A 263 -15.31 -13.17 8.51
CA HIS A 263 -15.65 -14.58 8.75
C HIS A 263 -14.54 -15.33 9.51
N ASP A 264 -14.03 -14.72 10.59
CA ASP A 264 -12.91 -15.22 11.41
C ASP A 264 -11.54 -15.35 10.69
N ARG A 265 -11.43 -14.89 9.44
CA ARG A 265 -10.16 -14.87 8.70
C ARG A 265 -9.23 -13.78 9.21
N ARG A 266 -7.92 -13.96 9.02
CA ARG A 266 -6.89 -12.97 9.37
C ARG A 266 -6.87 -11.78 8.41
N PHE A 267 -7.23 -12.00 7.16
CA PHE A 267 -7.24 -11.00 6.11
C PHE A 267 -8.48 -11.16 5.23
N VAL A 268 -8.91 -10.05 4.64
CA VAL A 268 -9.91 -10.02 3.57
C VAL A 268 -9.43 -9.15 2.42
N SER A 269 -9.89 -9.47 1.21
CA SER A 269 -9.83 -8.54 0.09
C SER A 269 -10.61 -7.27 0.44
N MET A 270 -10.15 -6.14 -0.06
CA MET A 270 -10.83 -4.86 0.13
C MET A 270 -12.02 -4.76 -0.85
N ASP A 271 -13.10 -5.46 -0.56
CA ASP A 271 -14.29 -5.49 -1.42
C ASP A 271 -15.13 -4.20 -1.30
N THR A 272 -14.92 -3.45 -0.22
CA THR A 272 -15.48 -2.12 0.02
C THR A 272 -14.36 -1.14 0.38
N PRO A 273 -14.39 0.10 -0.12
CA PRO A 273 -13.38 1.09 0.25
C PRO A 273 -13.59 1.62 1.69
N ASP A 274 -14.71 1.30 2.35
CA ASP A 274 -15.06 1.82 3.67
C ASP A 274 -14.05 1.46 4.77
N PHE A 275 -13.28 0.37 4.61
CA PHE A 275 -12.19 0.04 5.53
C PHE A 275 -11.17 1.17 5.67
N LEU A 276 -10.94 1.94 4.61
CA LEU A 276 -10.01 3.06 4.61
C LEU A 276 -10.56 4.29 5.35
N ASN A 277 -11.83 4.29 5.75
CA ASN A 277 -12.40 5.40 6.53
C ASN A 277 -11.99 5.39 8.00
N TYR A 278 -11.29 4.36 8.47
CA TYR A 278 -10.97 4.14 9.88
C TYR A 278 -9.47 4.28 10.15
N ASP A 279 -9.14 5.13 11.12
CA ASP A 279 -7.80 5.31 11.63
C ASP A 279 -7.24 3.96 12.12
N ASN A 280 -5.96 3.75 11.90
CA ASN A 280 -5.20 2.55 12.23
C ASN A 280 -5.64 1.25 11.54
N CYS A 281 -6.38 1.35 10.43
CA CYS A 281 -6.68 0.21 9.58
C CYS A 281 -5.37 -0.40 9.05
N GLU A 282 -5.04 -1.63 9.47
CA GLU A 282 -3.83 -2.33 9.03
C GLU A 282 -4.06 -2.97 7.65
N LEU A 283 -3.18 -2.65 6.72
CA LEU A 283 -3.22 -3.06 5.32
C LEU A 283 -2.01 -3.94 5.00
N MET A 284 -2.20 -4.88 4.08
CA MET A 284 -1.13 -5.63 3.44
C MET A 284 -1.11 -5.27 1.95
N LEU A 285 0.00 -4.71 1.50
CA LEU A 285 0.25 -4.35 0.11
C LEU A 285 1.22 -5.35 -0.50
N ILE A 286 0.89 -5.88 -1.67
CA ILE A 286 1.69 -6.87 -2.38
C ILE A 286 1.93 -6.40 -3.81
N GLY A 287 3.19 -6.38 -4.26
CA GLY A 287 3.51 -6.07 -5.64
C GLY A 287 2.86 -7.09 -6.59
N ALA A 288 2.01 -6.65 -7.53
CA ALA A 288 1.27 -7.56 -8.41
C ALA A 288 1.71 -7.46 -9.88
N LYS A 289 1.49 -6.30 -10.52
CA LYS A 289 1.84 -6.04 -11.93
C LYS A 289 2.22 -4.59 -12.15
N GLN A 290 3.13 -4.33 -13.09
CA GLN A 290 3.43 -2.97 -13.55
C GLN A 290 2.45 -2.50 -14.63
N ASP A 291 2.08 -3.38 -15.56
CA ASP A 291 1.10 -3.07 -16.60
C ASP A 291 -0.32 -3.15 -16.02
N VAL A 292 -0.87 -1.97 -15.69
CA VAL A 292 -2.18 -1.84 -15.05
C VAL A 292 -3.29 -2.18 -16.04
N THR A 293 -3.15 -1.79 -17.30
CA THR A 293 -4.16 -2.01 -18.35
C THR A 293 -4.25 -3.47 -18.72
N ALA A 294 -3.13 -4.18 -18.84
CA ALA A 294 -3.14 -5.62 -19.06
C ALA A 294 -3.77 -6.41 -17.89
N GLU A 295 -3.56 -5.96 -16.65
CA GLU A 295 -4.07 -6.63 -15.46
C GLU A 295 -5.57 -6.33 -15.20
N LEU A 296 -5.95 -5.06 -15.25
CA LEU A 296 -7.28 -4.61 -14.83
C LEU A 296 -8.24 -4.36 -16.00
N GLY A 297 -7.78 -4.48 -17.25
CA GLY A 297 -8.59 -4.30 -18.46
C GLY A 297 -9.25 -2.92 -18.49
N LYS A 298 -10.59 -2.89 -18.56
CA LYS A 298 -11.39 -1.65 -18.62
C LYS A 298 -11.09 -0.65 -17.51
N THR A 299 -10.75 -1.13 -16.32
CA THR A 299 -10.38 -0.22 -15.22
C THR A 299 -9.03 0.44 -15.48
N GLY A 300 -8.08 -0.29 -16.06
CA GLY A 300 -6.79 0.28 -16.45
C GLY A 300 -6.94 1.26 -17.62
N GLU A 301 -7.72 0.92 -18.64
CA GLU A 301 -8.07 1.86 -19.74
C GLU A 301 -8.68 3.16 -19.19
N ALA A 302 -9.65 3.06 -18.28
CA ALA A 302 -10.26 4.22 -17.65
C ALA A 302 -9.26 5.02 -16.78
N LEU A 303 -8.25 4.36 -16.21
CA LEU A 303 -7.19 5.04 -15.46
C LEU A 303 -6.23 5.78 -16.38
N GLU A 304 -5.91 5.24 -17.57
CA GLU A 304 -5.12 5.94 -18.59
C GLU A 304 -5.82 7.22 -19.05
N ASP A 305 -7.13 7.17 -19.30
CA ASP A 305 -7.89 8.33 -19.73
C ASP A 305 -7.94 9.41 -18.64
N LEU A 306 -8.18 9.02 -17.39
CA LEU A 306 -8.09 9.93 -16.23
C LEU A 306 -6.70 10.53 -16.08
N THR A 307 -5.64 9.76 -16.35
CA THR A 307 -4.26 10.23 -16.31
C THR A 307 -4.04 11.34 -17.35
N LYS A 308 -4.54 11.16 -18.58
CA LYS A 308 -4.43 12.16 -19.64
C LYS A 308 -5.19 13.44 -19.29
N GLU A 309 -6.43 13.33 -18.81
CA GLU A 309 -7.23 14.48 -18.37
C GLU A 309 -6.52 15.26 -17.25
N GLU A 310 -5.93 14.52 -16.30
CA GLU A 310 -5.18 15.08 -15.19
C GLU A 310 -3.88 15.76 -15.66
N GLU A 311 -3.13 15.15 -16.58
CA GLU A 311 -1.93 15.73 -17.21
C GLU A 311 -2.27 17.02 -17.98
N GLU A 312 -3.37 17.06 -18.74
CA GLU A 312 -3.86 18.26 -19.43
C GLU A 312 -4.21 19.39 -18.45
N ARG A 313 -4.91 19.07 -17.36
CA ARG A 313 -5.21 20.04 -16.29
C ARG A 313 -3.93 20.57 -15.64
N ILE A 314 -2.94 19.72 -15.39
CA ILE A 314 -1.63 20.11 -14.86
C ILE A 314 -0.89 21.05 -15.80
N GLN A 315 -0.94 20.81 -17.12
CA GLN A 315 -0.34 21.71 -18.11
C GLN A 315 -0.99 23.10 -18.12
N TYR A 316 -2.30 23.18 -17.86
CA TYR A 316 -3.03 24.45 -17.84
C TYR A 316 -2.87 25.23 -16.54
N VAL A 317 -3.01 24.56 -15.38
CA VAL A 317 -2.95 25.17 -14.04
C VAL A 317 -1.51 25.36 -13.57
N GLY A 318 -0.61 24.48 -13.97
CA GLY A 318 0.79 24.46 -13.56
C GLY A 318 1.05 23.47 -12.41
N PRO A 319 2.23 22.83 -12.41
CA PRO A 319 2.49 21.64 -11.59
C PRO A 319 2.42 21.88 -10.09
N LYS A 320 2.91 23.03 -9.64
CA LYS A 320 2.90 23.42 -8.22
C LYS A 320 1.47 23.66 -7.74
N GLN A 321 0.70 24.42 -8.50
CA GLN A 321 -0.66 24.77 -8.12
C GLN A 321 -1.55 23.52 -8.01
N THR A 322 -1.40 22.52 -8.89
CA THR A 322 -2.24 21.32 -8.81
C THR A 322 -2.05 20.47 -7.55
N LEU A 323 -0.84 20.25 -7.04
CA LEU A 323 -0.65 19.45 -5.83
C LEU A 323 -0.95 20.27 -4.56
N PHE A 324 -0.33 21.46 -4.46
CA PHE A 324 -0.36 22.26 -3.24
C PHE A 324 -1.73 22.88 -3.02
N ASP A 325 -2.41 23.37 -4.06
CA ASP A 325 -3.76 23.92 -3.89
C ASP A 325 -4.77 22.79 -3.61
N GLU A 326 -4.58 21.62 -4.23
CA GLU A 326 -5.50 20.49 -4.06
C GLU A 326 -5.43 19.86 -2.67
N LEU A 327 -4.22 19.82 -2.09
CA LEU A 327 -3.96 19.36 -0.73
C LEU A 327 -3.98 20.49 0.31
N GLN A 328 -4.25 21.74 -0.10
CA GLN A 328 -4.23 22.92 0.78
C GLN A 328 -2.91 23.10 1.55
N LEU A 329 -1.80 22.72 0.92
CA LEU A 329 -0.45 22.81 1.47
C LEU A 329 0.23 24.11 1.06
N GLU A 330 1.04 24.69 1.94
CA GLU A 330 1.83 25.87 1.60
C GLU A 330 3.13 25.44 0.88
N CYS A 331 3.27 25.75 -0.41
CA CYS A 331 4.45 25.43 -1.23
C CYS A 331 5.79 25.92 -0.63
N LYS A 332 5.77 26.97 0.20
CA LYS A 332 6.96 27.49 0.89
C LYS A 332 7.47 26.53 1.98
N ASP A 333 6.58 25.72 2.55
CA ASP A 333 6.86 24.84 3.68
C ASP A 333 7.15 23.42 3.22
N HIS A 334 6.91 23.10 1.94
CA HIS A 334 7.13 21.79 1.34
C HIS A 334 8.03 21.89 0.11
N PRO A 335 9.25 21.33 0.17
CA PRO A 335 10.17 21.34 -0.95
C PRO A 335 9.66 20.55 -2.17
N ILE A 336 9.90 21.07 -3.37
CA ILE A 336 9.33 20.58 -4.65
C ILE A 336 10.33 19.72 -5.42
N GLN A 337 11.61 19.89 -5.16
CA GLN A 337 12.68 19.26 -5.90
C GLN A 337 12.53 17.73 -5.93
N PRO A 338 12.06 17.05 -4.86
CA PRO A 338 11.83 15.61 -4.92
C PRO A 338 10.70 15.20 -5.87
N LEU A 339 9.67 16.03 -6.03
CA LEU A 339 8.59 15.83 -7.00
C LEU A 339 9.10 15.96 -8.43
N GLU A 340 10.06 16.85 -8.66
CA GLU A 340 10.78 16.98 -9.94
C GLU A 340 11.90 15.93 -10.10
N GLY A 341 12.12 15.09 -9.10
CA GLY A 341 13.05 13.98 -9.18
C GLY A 341 14.45 14.22 -8.65
N LYS A 342 14.66 15.32 -7.91
CA LYS A 342 15.94 15.68 -7.29
C LYS A 342 15.85 15.53 -5.79
N TRP A 343 16.82 14.83 -5.22
CA TRP A 343 17.06 14.80 -3.79
C TRP A 343 17.27 16.21 -3.22
N GLU A 344 16.87 16.44 -1.97
CA GLU A 344 16.95 17.75 -1.32
C GLU A 344 17.31 17.66 0.16
#